data_AF-A0A3D6EU96-F1
#
_entry.id   AF-A0A3D6EU96-F1
#
_cell.length_a   1.000
_cell.length_b   1.000
_cell.length_c   1.000
_cell.angle_alpha   90.00
_cell.angle_beta   90.00
_cell.angle_gamma   90.00
#
_symmetry.space_group_name_H-M   'P 1'
#
loop_
_entity.id
_entity.type
_entity.pdbx_description
1 polymer ?
#
loop_
_entity_poly.entity_id
_entity_poly.type
_entity_poly.pdbx_seq_one_letter_code
_entity_poly.pdbx_strand_id
1 'polypeptide(L)'
;MQKKIIWTFISLLAVIVPRLSHAQTTLGDKAPEDIQVHSKKLKPTHQQTKRQKILLKKAKVKHTAQYEFYARVEKAAKEKQKLLKKLAAPQYSNPLYYGHKKMPKKNPPYKMKYCKECGIRH
;
A
#
# COMPACT_ATOMS: atom_id res chain seq x y z
N MET A 1 -9.64 37.00 -34.54
CA MET A 1 -9.33 35.55 -34.66
C MET A 1 -9.46 34.78 -33.35
N GLN A 2 -9.18 35.38 -32.18
CA GLN A 2 -9.25 34.69 -30.88
C GLN A 2 -10.63 34.09 -30.52
N LYS A 3 -11.74 34.77 -30.84
CA LYS A 3 -13.09 34.25 -30.52
C LYS A 3 -13.44 32.94 -31.26
N LYS A 4 -12.96 32.79 -32.51
CA LYS A 4 -13.16 31.55 -33.29
C LYS A 4 -12.35 30.39 -32.72
N ILE A 5 -11.12 30.66 -32.25
CA ILE A 5 -10.24 29.68 -31.61
C ILE A 5 -10.86 29.19 -30.28
N ILE A 6 -11.38 30.11 -29.45
CA ILE A 6 -12.05 29.76 -28.20
C ILE A 6 -13.28 28.88 -28.47
N TRP A 7 -14.08 29.21 -29.48
CA TRP A 7 -15.24 28.40 -29.87
C TRP A 7 -14.87 27.01 -30.36
N THR A 8 -13.80 26.88 -31.17
CA THR A 8 -13.31 25.57 -31.60
C THR A 8 -12.75 24.74 -30.45
N PHE A 9 -12.13 25.36 -29.44
CA PHE A 9 -11.66 24.64 -28.26
C PHE A 9 -12.82 24.16 -27.38
N ILE A 10 -13.87 24.97 -27.21
CA ILE A 10 -15.06 24.60 -26.43
C ILE A 10 -15.82 23.45 -27.11
N SER A 11 -15.96 23.47 -28.45
CA SER A 11 -16.61 22.37 -29.16
C SER A 11 -15.80 21.07 -29.08
N LEU A 12 -14.46 21.16 -29.15
CA LEU A 12 -13.58 20.00 -29.02
C LEU A 12 -13.65 19.39 -27.60
N LEU A 13 -13.71 20.23 -26.56
CA LEU A 13 -13.87 19.80 -25.17
C LEU A 13 -15.22 19.12 -24.94
N ALA A 14 -16.31 19.63 -25.54
CA ALA A 14 -17.65 19.04 -25.42
C ALA A 14 -17.76 17.62 -26.02
N VAL A 15 -16.95 17.29 -27.03
CA VAL A 15 -16.94 15.94 -27.64
C VAL A 15 -16.10 14.93 -26.84
N ILE A 16 -15.05 15.39 -26.14
CA ILE A 16 -14.13 14.52 -25.42
C ILE A 16 -14.69 14.09 -24.06
N VAL A 17 -15.39 14.98 -23.34
CA VAL A 17 -15.87 14.72 -21.96
C VAL A 17 -16.83 13.51 -21.84
N PRO A 18 -17.83 13.29 -22.72
CA PRO A 18 -18.76 12.16 -22.59
C PRO A 18 -18.13 10.78 -22.83
N ARG A 19 -16.98 10.75 -23.54
CA ARG A 19 -16.24 9.51 -23.85
C ARG A 19 -15.47 8.97 -22.64
N LEU A 20 -15.11 9.82 -21.66
CA LEU A 20 -14.45 9.38 -20.42
C LEU A 20 -15.44 8.77 -19.42
N SER A 21 -16.72 9.16 -19.45
CA SER A 21 -17.74 8.68 -18.51
C SER A 21 -18.15 7.21 -18.73
N HIS A 22 -17.94 6.68 -19.94
CA HIS A 22 -18.37 5.32 -20.31
C HIS A 22 -17.33 4.23 -20.03
N ALA A 23 -16.16 4.58 -19.48
CA ALA A 23 -15.10 3.62 -19.14
C ALA A 23 -15.16 3.08 -17.70
N GLN A 24 -16.12 3.53 -16.88
CA GLN A 24 -16.37 3.01 -15.53
C GLN A 24 -17.66 2.19 -15.49
N THR A 25 -17.69 1.07 -16.21
CA THR A 25 -18.50 -0.08 -15.77
C THR A 25 -17.58 -1.02 -15.00
N THR A 26 -17.00 -0.52 -13.90
CA THR A 26 -16.56 -1.45 -12.85
C THR A 26 -17.81 -2.18 -12.44
N LEU A 27 -17.84 -3.47 -12.73
CA LEU A 27 -18.74 -4.48 -12.19
C LEU A 27 -18.90 -4.18 -10.68
N GLY A 28 -19.87 -3.34 -10.35
CA GLY A 28 -20.05 -2.83 -9.00
C GLY A 28 -20.32 -4.01 -8.10
N ASP A 29 -19.68 -4.01 -6.93
CA ASP A 29 -19.81 -5.05 -5.93
C ASP A 29 -21.29 -5.43 -5.79
N LYS A 30 -21.64 -6.64 -6.24
CA LYS A 30 -22.96 -7.18 -5.94
C LYS A 30 -23.05 -7.17 -4.41
N ALA A 31 -24.05 -6.46 -3.88
CA ALA A 31 -24.39 -6.53 -2.47
C ALA A 31 -24.43 -8.02 -2.07
N PRO A 32 -23.84 -8.40 -0.92
CA PRO A 32 -23.84 -9.80 -0.53
C PRO A 32 -25.30 -10.24 -0.47
N GLU A 33 -25.70 -11.14 -1.38
CA GLU A 33 -26.99 -11.79 -1.27
C GLU A 33 -27.01 -12.46 0.10
N ASP A 34 -28.08 -12.23 0.84
CA ASP A 34 -28.29 -12.76 2.16
C ASP A 34 -28.41 -14.28 2.01
N ILE A 35 -27.26 -14.98 2.04
CA ILE A 35 -27.21 -16.44 2.01
C ILE A 35 -27.87 -16.85 3.32
N GLN A 36 -29.17 -17.12 3.26
CA GLN A 36 -29.89 -17.79 4.34
C GLN A 36 -29.25 -19.17 4.49
N VAL A 37 -28.25 -19.25 5.36
CA VAL A 37 -27.62 -20.50 5.77
C VAL A 37 -28.68 -21.26 6.54
N HIS A 38 -29.54 -21.96 5.81
CA HIS A 38 -30.48 -22.92 6.34
C HIS A 38 -29.63 -24.08 6.88
N SER A 39 -29.13 -23.91 8.10
CA SER A 39 -28.37 -24.91 8.82
C SER A 39 -29.32 -26.03 9.24
N LYS A 40 -29.66 -26.88 8.27
CA LYS A 40 -30.33 -28.15 8.56
C LYS A 40 -29.40 -28.92 9.50
N LYS A 41 -29.74 -28.97 10.78
CA LYS A 41 -29.06 -29.83 11.76
C LYS A 41 -29.37 -31.28 11.38
N LEU A 42 -28.54 -31.84 10.50
CA LEU A 42 -28.55 -33.26 10.20
C LEU A 42 -28.19 -34.00 11.49
N LYS A 43 -29.18 -34.62 12.13
CA LYS A 43 -28.92 -35.54 13.24
C LYS A 43 -28.25 -36.78 12.65
N PRO A 44 -27.10 -37.22 13.18
CA PRO A 44 -26.44 -38.39 12.64
C PRO A 44 -27.31 -39.63 12.92
N THR A 45 -27.82 -40.25 11.86
CA THR A 45 -28.65 -41.47 11.91
C THR A 45 -27.85 -42.72 12.34
N HIS A 46 -26.52 -42.65 12.33
CA HIS A 46 -25.61 -43.77 12.61
C HIS A 46 -24.55 -43.39 13.66
N GLN A 47 -24.14 -44.34 14.49
CA GLN A 47 -23.07 -44.14 15.49
C GLN A 47 -21.77 -43.73 14.79
N GLN A 48 -21.33 -42.49 15.01
CA GLN A 48 -20.11 -41.95 14.39
C GLN A 48 -18.86 -42.62 14.97
N THR A 49 -17.98 -43.09 14.09
CA THR A 49 -16.69 -43.68 14.47
C THR A 49 -15.78 -42.63 15.12
N LYS A 50 -14.80 -43.07 15.94
CA LYS A 50 -13.84 -42.16 16.61
C LYS A 50 -13.11 -41.25 15.61
N ARG A 51 -12.79 -41.75 14.41
CA ARG A 51 -12.18 -40.96 13.31
C ARG A 51 -13.09 -39.83 12.81
N GLN A 52 -14.37 -40.12 12.59
CA GLN A 52 -15.35 -39.10 12.16
C GLN A 52 -15.52 -37.99 13.20
N LYS A 53 -15.53 -38.34 14.50
CA LYS A 53 -15.62 -37.35 15.58
C LYS A 53 -14.40 -36.42 15.64
N ILE A 54 -13.22 -36.89 15.25
CA ILE A 54 -12.01 -36.05 15.17
C ILE A 54 -12.11 -35.08 13.99
N LEU A 55 -12.56 -35.55 12.83
CA LEU A 55 -12.77 -34.72 11.63
C LEU A 55 -13.85 -33.64 11.82
N LEU A 56 -14.88 -33.94 12.61
CA LEU A 56 -16.00 -33.02 12.88
C LEU A 56 -15.73 -32.04 14.03
N LYS A 57 -14.60 -32.15 14.73
CA LYS A 57 -14.26 -31.18 15.78
C LYS A 57 -14.03 -29.81 15.14
N LYS A 58 -14.96 -28.90 15.40
CA LYS A 58 -14.83 -27.49 15.02
C LYS A 58 -13.60 -26.91 15.71
N ALA A 59 -12.74 -26.26 14.92
CA ALA A 59 -11.59 -25.53 15.45
C ALA A 59 -12.09 -24.44 16.40
N LYS A 60 -11.47 -24.33 17.59
CA LYS A 60 -11.73 -23.23 18.53
C LYS A 60 -11.07 -21.96 17.99
N VAL A 61 -11.73 -21.31 17.05
CA VAL A 61 -11.28 -20.05 16.48
C VAL A 61 -11.58 -18.92 17.49
N LYS A 62 -10.55 -18.19 17.93
CA LYS A 62 -10.68 -17.08 18.90
C LYS A 62 -11.20 -15.78 18.25
N HIS A 63 -10.95 -15.59 16.96
CA HIS A 63 -11.28 -14.37 16.24
C HIS A 63 -12.01 -14.69 14.93
N THR A 64 -13.06 -13.93 14.60
CA THR A 64 -13.78 -14.13 13.34
C THR A 64 -12.88 -13.81 12.13
N ALA A 65 -13.16 -14.40 10.97
CA ALA A 65 -12.39 -14.14 9.74
C ALA A 65 -12.38 -12.65 9.37
N GLN A 66 -13.45 -11.93 9.70
CA GLN A 66 -13.55 -10.48 9.52
C GLN A 66 -12.52 -9.73 10.39
N TYR A 67 -12.32 -10.15 11.64
CA TYR A 67 -11.31 -9.55 12.51
C TYR A 67 -9.89 -9.78 11.96
N GLU A 68 -9.59 -10.99 11.49
CA GLU A 68 -8.29 -11.32 10.90
C GLU A 68 -8.01 -10.52 9.61
N PHE A 69 -9.05 -10.20 8.85
CA PHE A 69 -8.96 -9.32 7.69
C PHE A 69 -8.51 -7.91 8.09
N TYR A 70 -9.23 -7.25 9.01
CA TYR A 70 -8.87 -5.91 9.45
C TYR A 70 -7.50 -5.85 10.12
N ALA A 71 -7.14 -6.87 10.90
CA ALA A 71 -5.81 -6.98 11.49
C ALA A 71 -4.70 -7.03 10.44
N ARG A 72 -4.93 -7.69 9.29
CA ARG A 72 -3.96 -7.70 8.17
C ARG A 72 -3.89 -6.33 7.49
N VAL A 73 -5.02 -5.65 7.29
CA VAL A 73 -5.07 -4.30 6.70
C VAL A 73 -4.31 -3.30 7.56
N GLU A 74 -4.54 -3.31 8.87
CA GLU A 74 -3.84 -2.43 9.81
C GLU A 74 -2.33 -2.69 9.85
N LYS A 75 -1.91 -3.96 9.83
CA LYS A 75 -0.49 -4.33 9.78
C LYS A 75 0.17 -3.79 8.51
N ALA A 76 -0.46 -3.99 7.35
CA ALA A 76 0.06 -3.46 6.08
C ALA A 76 0.15 -1.93 6.08
N ALA A 77 -0.84 -1.23 6.65
CA ALA A 77 -0.80 0.23 6.78
C ALA A 77 0.36 0.69 7.68
N LYS A 78 0.56 0.06 8.84
CA LYS A 78 1.67 0.35 9.77
C LYS A 78 3.03 0.08 9.14
N GLU A 79 3.18 -1.00 8.37
CA GLU A 79 4.41 -1.33 7.65
C GLU A 79 4.73 -0.29 6.58
N LYS A 80 3.74 0.11 5.77
CA LYS A 80 3.89 1.19 4.80
C LYS A 80 4.33 2.50 5.46
N GLN A 81 3.69 2.87 6.57
CA GLN A 81 4.07 4.08 7.31
C GLN A 81 5.51 4.01 7.84
N LYS A 82 5.94 2.85 8.37
CA LYS A 82 7.32 2.64 8.82
C LYS A 82 8.32 2.74 7.65
N LEU A 83 7.98 2.20 6.49
CA LEU A 83 8.81 2.30 5.29
C LEU A 83 8.95 3.75 4.82
N LEU A 84 7.85 4.50 4.73
CA LEU A 84 7.90 5.92 4.36
C LEU A 84 8.76 6.74 5.32
N LYS A 85 8.68 6.48 6.63
CA LYS A 85 9.55 7.12 7.62
C LYS A 85 11.04 6.79 7.41
N LYS A 86 11.37 5.55 7.04
CA LYS A 86 12.75 5.14 6.72
C LYS A 86 13.25 5.80 5.45
N LEU A 87 12.42 5.90 4.42
CA LEU A 87 12.78 6.54 3.15
C LEU A 87 12.93 8.07 3.27
N ALA A 88 12.21 8.68 4.21
CA ALA A 88 12.35 10.11 4.51
C ALA A 88 13.67 10.47 5.24
N ALA A 89 14.49 9.50 5.65
CA ALA A 89 15.78 9.80 6.26
C ALA A 89 16.71 10.53 5.26
N PRO A 90 17.55 11.48 5.74
CA PRO A 90 18.45 12.26 4.88
C PRO A 90 19.45 11.39 4.12
N GLN A 91 19.70 10.17 4.59
CA GLN A 91 20.55 9.19 3.92
C GLN A 91 20.07 8.84 2.51
N TYR A 92 18.76 8.85 2.27
CA TYR A 92 18.17 8.46 0.98
C TYR A 92 17.84 9.67 0.09
N SER A 93 17.82 10.89 0.64
CA SER A 93 17.53 12.12 -0.11
C SER A 93 18.77 12.93 -0.45
N ASN A 94 19.80 12.92 0.41
CA ASN A 94 21.00 13.73 0.23
C ASN A 94 22.13 12.91 -0.43
N PRO A 95 22.65 13.34 -1.59
CA PRO A 95 23.78 12.68 -2.26
C PRO A 95 25.03 12.54 -1.38
N LEU A 96 25.25 13.44 -0.42
CA LEU A 96 26.41 13.39 0.48
C LEU A 96 26.44 12.13 1.36
N TYR A 97 25.29 11.49 1.56
CA TYR A 97 25.15 10.28 2.35
C TYR A 97 25.19 9.00 1.51
N TYR A 98 25.31 9.07 0.19
CA TYR A 98 25.12 7.91 -0.70
C TYR A 98 25.97 6.71 -0.26
N GLY A 99 25.30 5.59 0.06
CA GLY A 99 25.95 4.37 0.55
C GLY A 99 26.50 4.42 1.99
N HIS A 100 26.54 5.59 2.64
CA HIS A 100 27.08 5.74 3.99
C HIS A 100 25.98 5.79 5.06
N LYS A 101 26.13 4.96 6.11
CA LYS A 101 25.23 4.96 7.27
C LYS A 101 25.27 6.28 8.06
N LYS A 102 26.41 6.97 8.05
CA LYS A 102 26.63 8.26 8.71
C LYS A 102 27.19 9.24 7.69
N MET A 103 26.84 10.53 7.82
CA MET A 103 27.43 11.56 6.96
C MET A 103 28.95 11.52 7.05
N PRO A 104 29.65 11.56 5.90
CA PRO A 104 31.08 11.79 5.90
C PRO A 104 31.43 13.09 6.65
N LYS A 105 32.50 13.05 7.47
CA LYS A 105 32.93 14.20 8.26
C LYS A 105 33.49 15.28 7.33
N LYS A 106 32.85 16.45 7.28
CA LYS A 106 33.37 17.63 6.59
C LYS A 106 34.25 18.45 7.54
N ASN A 107 35.54 18.60 7.22
CA ASN A 107 36.46 19.39 8.02
C ASN A 107 36.36 20.88 7.63
N PRO A 108 36.36 21.81 8.61
CA PRO A 108 36.47 23.24 8.32
C PRO A 108 37.89 23.59 7.82
N PRO A 109 38.07 24.76 7.16
CA PRO A 109 39.34 25.14 6.54
C PRO A 109 40.56 25.05 7.45
N TYR A 110 40.42 25.43 8.72
CA TYR A 110 41.53 25.41 9.69
C TYR A 110 41.87 24.00 10.24
N LYS A 111 41.07 22.97 9.91
CA LYS A 111 41.32 21.54 10.25
C LYS A 111 41.67 20.70 9.01
N MET A 112 41.64 21.28 7.83
CA MET A 112 42.11 20.68 6.58
C MET A 112 43.63 20.52 6.60
N LYS A 113 44.14 19.54 5.85
CA LYS A 113 45.58 19.24 5.79
C LYS A 113 46.27 20.31 4.95
N TYR A 114 47.39 20.85 5.45
CA TYR A 114 48.16 21.80 4.66
C TYR A 114 49.00 21.07 3.61
N CYS A 115 48.86 21.45 2.35
CA CYS A 115 49.68 20.94 1.26
C CYS A 115 50.92 21.82 1.10
N LYS A 116 52.12 21.23 1.22
CA LYS A 116 53.39 21.97 1.11
C LYS A 116 53.70 22.42 -0.33
N GLU A 117 53.18 21.72 -1.33
CA GLU A 117 53.38 22.04 -2.75
C GLU A 117 52.49 23.18 -3.21
N CYS A 118 51.20 23.13 -2.82
CA CYS A 118 50.20 24.09 -3.29
C CYS A 118 50.09 25.34 -2.39
N GLY A 119 50.62 25.30 -1.17
CA GLY A 119 50.54 26.40 -0.21
C GLY A 119 49.14 26.63 0.40
N ILE A 120 48.17 25.77 0.10
CA ILE A 120 46.77 25.86 0.57
C ILE A 120 46.37 24.61 1.37
N ARG A 121 45.21 24.66 2.04
CA ARG A 121 44.69 23.54 2.84
C ARG A 121 43.64 22.74 2.06
N HIS A 122 43.80 21.41 2.04
CA HIS A 122 42.98 20.42 1.33
C HIS A 122 42.18 19.55 2.32
#